data_AF-A0A1G8ISR7-F1
#
_entry.id   AF-A0A1G8ISR7-F1
#
_cell.length_a   1.000
_cell.length_b   1.000
_cell.length_c   1.000
_cell.angle_alpha   90.00
_cell.angle_beta   90.00
_cell.angle_gamma   90.00
#
_symmetry.space_group_name_H-M   'P 1'
#
loop_
_entity.id
_entity.type
_entity.pdbx_description
1 polymer ?
#
loop_
_entity_poly.entity_id
_entity_poly.type
_entity_poly.pdbx_seq_one_letter_code
_entity_poly.pdbx_strand_id
1 'polypeptide(L)'
;MRKILIVNGGLVIGGAEKLVHELAVFAQQNKIAPTILILDNYNQEYYDLIFKQKKIRVVRTRLNVIKNFRAPLKMLRSIYWRLKLKFLANSIYESVHVIGLYNIYRVKDTVNHDHRFYWHVTNAAQGTYNFPETYFDNPDDTLVCINQYQLNELDTHYGNAVFKCKRGLFPLFLND
;
A
#
# COMPACT_ATOMS: atom_id res chain seq x y z
N MET A 1 -13.48 16.64 4.14
CA MET A 1 -12.71 16.31 2.92
C MET A 1 -12.28 14.86 3.01
N ARG A 2 -12.68 14.04 2.02
CA ARG A 2 -12.39 12.60 1.95
C ARG A 2 -10.89 12.37 1.81
N LYS A 3 -10.34 11.34 2.46
CA LYS A 3 -8.88 11.07 2.47
C LYS A 3 -8.60 9.59 2.30
N ILE A 4 -7.54 9.26 1.59
CA ILE A 4 -7.03 7.88 1.49
C ILE A 4 -5.54 7.85 1.79
N LEU A 5 -5.07 6.70 2.25
CA LEU A 5 -3.65 6.41 2.43
C LEU A 5 -3.20 5.41 1.38
N ILE A 6 -2.15 5.72 0.64
CA ILE A 6 -1.51 4.80 -0.31
C ILE A 6 -0.13 4.46 0.24
N VAL A 7 0.20 3.18 0.39
CA VAL A 7 1.43 2.69 0.99
C VAL A 7 2.25 1.93 -0.05
N ASN A 8 3.53 2.28 -0.21
CA ASN A 8 4.45 1.57 -1.11
C ASN A 8 5.89 1.53 -0.55
N GLY A 9 6.77 0.76 -1.18
CA GLY A 9 8.19 0.65 -0.82
C GLY A 9 9.07 1.77 -1.39
N GLY A 10 8.69 2.35 -2.54
CA GLY A 10 9.46 3.40 -3.20
C GLY A 10 8.60 4.20 -4.19
N LEU A 11 9.25 5.11 -4.89
CA LEU A 11 8.71 6.01 -5.92
C LEU A 11 9.68 6.16 -7.10
N VAL A 12 10.45 5.11 -7.40
CA VAL A 12 11.27 4.98 -8.60
C VAL A 12 10.42 4.81 -9.86
N ILE A 13 11.06 4.71 -11.03
CA ILE A 13 10.38 4.37 -12.28
C ILE A 13 10.09 2.87 -12.27
N GLY A 14 8.81 2.51 -12.13
CA GLY A 14 8.34 1.12 -12.07
C GLY A 14 6.82 1.02 -12.22
N GLY A 15 6.32 -0.20 -12.44
CA GLY A 15 4.89 -0.45 -12.67
C GLY A 15 4.03 -0.20 -11.42
N ALA A 16 4.50 -0.65 -10.25
CA ALA A 16 3.82 -0.41 -8.97
C ALA A 16 3.78 1.09 -8.62
N GLU A 17 4.87 1.81 -8.90
CA GLU A 17 4.97 3.26 -8.64
C GLU A 17 4.10 4.06 -9.62
N LYS A 18 4.00 3.61 -10.88
CA LYS A 18 3.03 4.17 -11.85
C LYS A 18 1.60 3.99 -11.34
N LEU A 19 1.24 2.82 -10.78
CA LEU A 19 -0.07 2.61 -10.15
C LEU A 19 -0.30 3.58 -8.98
N VAL A 20 0.68 3.78 -8.10
CA VAL A 20 0.57 4.76 -6.99
C VAL A 20 0.25 6.15 -7.54
N HIS A 21 0.93 6.56 -8.62
CA HIS A 21 0.67 7.83 -9.28
C HIS A 21 -0.75 7.92 -9.84
N GLU A 22 -1.22 6.89 -10.55
CA GLU A 22 -2.56 6.88 -11.14
C GLU A 22 -3.66 6.88 -10.09
N LEU A 23 -3.54 6.06 -9.04
CA LEU A 23 -4.50 6.05 -7.92
C LEU A 23 -4.57 7.41 -7.24
N ALA A 24 -3.42 8.06 -7.03
CA ALA A 24 -3.39 9.37 -6.39
C ALA A 24 -4.00 10.47 -7.28
N VAL A 25 -3.73 10.45 -8.59
CA VAL A 25 -4.33 11.39 -9.55
C VAL A 25 -5.84 11.17 -9.66
N PHE A 26 -6.29 9.93 -9.79
CA PHE A 26 -7.71 9.57 -9.83
C PHE A 26 -8.43 10.02 -8.55
N ALA A 27 -7.82 9.78 -7.38
CA ALA A 27 -8.38 10.24 -6.11
C ALA A 27 -8.56 11.77 -6.09
N GLN A 28 -7.54 12.53 -6.50
CA GLN A 28 -7.64 13.99 -6.58
C GLN A 28 -8.75 14.47 -7.51
N GLN A 29 -8.86 13.88 -8.71
CA GLN A 29 -9.93 14.19 -9.67
C GLN A 29 -11.32 13.96 -9.07
N ASN A 30 -11.45 12.97 -8.18
CA ASN A 30 -12.68 12.62 -7.48
C ASN A 30 -12.83 13.31 -6.10
N LYS A 31 -12.10 14.41 -5.86
CA LYS A 31 -12.15 15.21 -4.61
C LYS A 31 -11.79 14.40 -3.34
N ILE A 32 -10.96 13.38 -3.50
CA ILE A 32 -10.37 12.59 -2.42
C ILE A 32 -8.90 13.02 -2.28
N ALA A 33 -8.46 13.31 -1.06
CA ALA A 33 -7.09 13.75 -0.81
C ALA A 33 -6.18 12.55 -0.47
N PRO A 34 -5.28 12.13 -1.39
CA PRO A 34 -4.35 11.05 -1.13
C PRO A 34 -3.20 11.51 -0.24
N THR A 35 -2.79 10.65 0.68
CA THR A 35 -1.47 10.70 1.33
C THR A 35 -0.69 9.47 0.92
N ILE A 36 0.54 9.65 0.44
CA ILE A 36 1.43 8.56 0.05
C ILE A 36 2.40 8.31 1.20
N LEU A 37 2.48 7.07 1.68
CA LEU A 37 3.38 6.60 2.71
C LEU A 37 4.41 5.65 2.11
N ILE A 38 5.67 6.08 2.09
CA ILE A 38 6.78 5.28 1.61
C ILE A 38 7.53 4.68 2.79
N LEU A 39 7.66 3.35 2.75
CA LEU A 39 8.18 2.54 3.85
C LEU A 39 9.69 2.32 3.75
N ASP A 40 10.42 2.68 4.80
CA ASP A 40 11.88 2.51 4.98
C ASP A 40 12.79 3.19 3.95
N ASN A 41 12.25 3.94 2.98
CA ASN A 41 13.02 4.76 2.04
C ASN A 41 12.86 6.26 2.32
N TYR A 42 13.96 6.93 2.68
CA TYR A 42 14.00 8.36 3.01
C TYR A 42 14.55 9.25 1.89
N ASN A 43 15.06 8.66 0.82
CA ASN A 43 15.63 9.40 -0.29
C ASN A 43 14.52 9.98 -1.16
N GLN A 44 14.82 11.10 -1.82
CA GLN A 44 13.96 11.61 -2.88
C GLN A 44 14.10 10.72 -4.12
N GLU A 45 12.99 10.40 -4.75
CA GLU A 45 12.86 9.53 -5.92
C GLU A 45 12.08 10.24 -7.03
N TYR A 46 11.91 9.54 -8.16
CA TYR A 46 11.37 10.10 -9.40
C TYR A 46 9.99 10.78 -9.20
N TYR A 47 9.03 10.06 -8.62
CA TYR A 47 7.66 10.59 -8.49
C TYR A 47 7.48 11.64 -7.39
N ASP A 48 8.46 11.88 -6.49
CA ASP A 48 8.29 12.89 -5.42
C ASP A 48 8.06 14.28 -5.98
N LEU A 49 8.78 14.66 -7.03
CA LEU A 49 8.64 15.98 -7.66
C LEU A 49 7.26 16.14 -8.29
N ILE A 50 6.75 15.08 -8.92
CA ILE A 50 5.43 15.05 -9.55
C ILE A 50 4.34 15.20 -8.49
N PHE A 51 4.42 14.44 -7.38
CA PHE A 51 3.47 14.57 -6.29
C PHE A 51 3.54 15.93 -5.61
N LYS A 52 4.74 16.52 -5.46
CA LYS A 52 4.91 17.87 -4.92
C LYS A 52 4.20 18.92 -5.79
N GLN A 53 4.36 18.86 -7.11
CA GLN A 53 3.68 19.77 -8.04
C GLN A 53 2.15 19.64 -7.95
N LYS A 54 1.65 18.41 -7.81
CA LYS A 54 0.22 18.12 -7.62
C LYS A 54 -0.29 18.39 -6.20
N LYS A 55 0.56 18.90 -5.29
CA LYS A 55 0.24 19.14 -3.87
C LYS A 55 -0.22 17.86 -3.14
N ILE A 56 0.24 16.70 -3.57
CA ILE A 56 0.01 15.41 -2.91
C ILE A 56 1.06 15.21 -1.83
N ARG A 57 0.62 14.87 -0.62
CA ARG A 57 1.53 14.67 0.52
C ARG A 57 2.23 13.33 0.41
N VAL A 58 3.56 13.36 0.29
CA VAL A 58 4.43 12.17 0.44
C VAL A 58 5.04 12.16 1.85
N VAL A 59 4.97 11.01 2.50
CA VAL A 59 5.49 10.77 3.85
C VAL A 59 6.43 9.59 3.78
N ARG A 60 7.67 9.78 4.22
CA ARG A 60 8.70 8.75 4.27
C ARG A 60 8.96 8.39 5.73
N THR A 61 8.72 7.14 6.10
CA THR A 61 8.96 6.67 7.48
C THR A 61 9.10 5.15 7.57
N ARG A 62 9.48 4.67 8.75
CA ARG A 62 9.48 3.25 9.09
C ARG A 62 8.26 2.94 9.93
N LEU A 63 7.64 1.78 9.76
CA LEU A 63 6.61 1.29 10.68
C LEU A 63 7.18 0.30 11.71
N ASN A 64 8.35 -0.28 11.41
CA ASN A 64 9.08 -1.15 12.32
C ASN A 64 9.88 -0.36 13.37
N VAL A 65 10.08 -0.98 14.54
CA VAL A 65 10.81 -0.40 15.67
C VAL A 65 12.26 -0.10 15.26
N ILE A 66 12.68 1.15 15.43
CA ILE A 66 14.08 1.55 15.24
C ILE A 66 14.87 1.09 16.47
N LYS A 67 15.65 0.01 16.33
CA LYS A 67 16.51 -0.50 17.42
C LYS A 67 17.68 0.43 17.76
N ASN A 68 18.10 1.30 16.83
CA ASN A 68 19.31 2.13 16.98
C ASN A 68 18.99 3.63 17.10
N PHE A 69 19.37 4.22 18.23
CA PHE A 69 19.13 5.63 18.61
C PHE A 69 19.79 6.71 17.74
N ARG A 70 20.53 6.34 16.68
CA ARG A 70 21.35 7.26 15.88
C ARG A 70 20.55 8.30 15.05
N ALA A 71 19.22 8.24 15.05
CA ALA A 71 18.36 9.19 14.33
C ALA A 71 17.03 9.46 15.08
N PRO A 72 17.06 10.25 16.17
CA PRO A 72 15.90 10.41 17.07
C PRO A 72 14.68 11.04 16.36
N LEU A 73 14.88 11.99 15.46
CA LEU A 73 13.77 12.59 14.68
C LEU A 73 13.07 11.55 13.79
N LYS A 74 13.83 10.65 13.16
CA LYS A 74 13.26 9.57 12.35
C LYS A 74 12.51 8.57 13.22
N MET A 75 13.01 8.30 14.43
CA MET A 75 12.36 7.46 15.43
C MET A 75 11.03 8.05 15.91
N LEU A 76 11.02 9.32 16.32
CA LEU A 76 9.79 10.01 16.73
C LEU A 76 8.76 10.03 15.60
N ARG A 77 9.19 10.28 14.36
CA ARG A 77 8.31 10.22 13.19
C ARG A 77 7.72 8.82 12.99
N SER A 78 8.54 7.79 13.13
CA SER A 78 8.12 6.38 13.04
C SER A 78 7.11 6.02 14.13
N ILE A 79 7.39 6.38 15.39
CA ILE A 79 6.48 6.16 16.52
C ILE A 79 5.16 6.91 16.28
N TYR A 80 5.23 8.18 15.90
CA TYR A 80 4.05 8.98 15.60
C TYR A 80 3.19 8.34 14.51
N TRP A 81 3.78 7.93 13.39
CA TRP A 81 3.03 7.30 12.32
C TRP A 81 2.49 5.93 12.71
N ARG A 82 3.25 5.14 13.46
CA ARG A 82 2.78 3.86 14.00
C ARG A 82 1.55 4.04 14.89
N LEU A 83 1.59 4.98 15.83
CA LEU A 83 0.46 5.28 16.72
C LEU A 83 -0.73 5.84 15.93
N LYS A 84 -0.48 6.80 15.02
CA LYS A 84 -1.51 7.38 14.16
C LYS A 84 -2.22 6.30 13.34
N LEU A 85 -1.48 5.36 12.77
CA LEU A 85 -2.07 4.29 11.95
C LEU A 85 -2.77 3.22 12.80
N LYS A 86 -2.25 2.93 13.99
CA LYS A 86 -2.85 1.94 14.89
C LYS A 86 -4.16 2.42 15.52
N PHE A 87 -4.25 3.70 15.86
CA PHE A 87 -5.37 4.23 16.64
C PHE A 87 -6.31 5.15 15.87
N LEU A 88 -5.82 5.79 14.81
CA LEU A 88 -6.57 6.85 14.12
C LEU A 88 -6.79 6.57 12.62
N ALA A 89 -6.28 5.47 12.06
CA ALA A 89 -6.40 5.23 10.63
C ALA A 89 -7.87 5.23 10.17
N ASN A 90 -8.74 4.44 10.82
CA ASN A 90 -10.19 4.39 10.54
C ASN A 90 -10.90 5.75 10.62
N SER A 91 -10.44 6.65 11.50
CA SER A 91 -11.05 7.98 11.66
C SER A 91 -10.55 9.01 10.65
N ILE A 92 -9.34 8.82 10.10
CA ILE A 92 -8.66 9.82 9.26
C ILE A 92 -8.81 9.49 7.78
N TYR A 93 -8.77 8.20 7.44
CA TYR A 93 -8.78 7.70 6.08
C TYR A 93 -10.07 6.92 5.84
N GLU A 94 -10.62 7.04 4.64
CA GLU A 94 -11.75 6.21 4.21
C GLU A 94 -11.29 4.82 3.79
N SER A 95 -10.06 4.74 3.27
CA SER A 95 -9.42 3.50 2.88
C SER A 95 -7.90 3.60 2.95
N VAL A 96 -7.28 2.43 3.11
CA VAL A 96 -5.82 2.25 3.03
C VAL A 96 -5.50 1.30 1.89
N HIS A 97 -4.68 1.75 0.95
CA HIS A 97 -4.24 0.98 -0.21
C HIS A 97 -2.77 0.61 -0.01
N VAL A 98 -2.45 -0.68 0.08
CA VAL A 98 -1.07 -1.18 0.19
C VAL A 98 -0.69 -1.78 -1.14
N ILE A 99 0.33 -1.21 -1.80
CA ILE A 99 0.76 -1.63 -3.13
C ILE A 99 1.84 -2.71 -3.00
N GLY A 100 1.60 -3.86 -3.63
CA GLY A 100 2.47 -5.02 -3.58
C GLY A 100 2.32 -5.85 -2.31
N LEU A 101 2.16 -7.17 -2.46
CA LEU A 101 1.97 -8.09 -1.32
C LEU A 101 3.16 -8.08 -0.35
N TYR A 102 4.37 -7.81 -0.83
CA TYR A 102 5.56 -7.64 0.01
C TYR A 102 5.40 -6.54 1.08
N ASN A 103 4.63 -5.49 0.79
CA ASN A 103 4.42 -4.40 1.73
C ASN A 103 3.35 -4.71 2.79
N ILE A 104 2.48 -5.70 2.57
CA ILE A 104 1.41 -6.07 3.52
C ILE A 104 2.01 -6.49 4.85
N TYR A 105 3.04 -7.35 4.82
CA TYR A 105 3.84 -7.75 5.98
C TYR A 105 4.11 -6.60 6.95
N ARG A 106 4.53 -5.46 6.39
CA ARG A 106 5.09 -4.32 7.10
C ARG A 106 3.99 -3.41 7.66
N VAL A 107 2.75 -3.65 7.26
CA VAL A 107 1.61 -2.75 7.43
C VAL A 107 0.47 -3.42 8.19
N LYS A 108 0.19 -4.72 7.95
CA LYS A 108 -0.99 -5.45 8.44
C LYS A 108 -1.21 -5.29 9.95
N ASP A 109 -0.15 -5.43 10.75
CA ASP A 109 -0.25 -5.38 12.21
C ASP A 109 -0.15 -3.95 12.79
N THR A 110 0.23 -2.98 11.95
CA THR A 110 0.39 -1.58 12.35
C THR A 110 -0.81 -0.72 11.97
N VAL A 111 -1.44 -1.01 10.83
CA VAL A 111 -2.62 -0.28 10.34
C VAL A 111 -3.87 -1.03 10.75
N ASN A 112 -4.58 -0.47 11.73
CA ASN A 112 -5.90 -0.94 12.11
C ASN A 112 -6.94 -0.15 11.31
N HIS A 113 -7.52 -0.78 10.29
CA HIS A 113 -8.46 -0.12 9.39
C HIS A 113 -9.44 -1.14 8.79
N ASP A 114 -10.70 -0.78 8.63
CA ASP A 114 -11.78 -1.69 8.23
C ASP A 114 -11.89 -1.80 6.69
N HIS A 115 -11.45 -0.77 5.96
CA HIS A 115 -11.31 -0.80 4.50
C HIS A 115 -9.85 -0.79 4.05
N ARG A 116 -9.21 -1.95 4.00
CA ARG A 116 -7.83 -2.11 3.50
C ARG A 116 -7.84 -2.82 2.15
N PHE A 117 -7.13 -2.25 1.19
CA PHE A 117 -6.98 -2.77 -0.16
C PHE A 117 -5.52 -3.19 -0.37
N TYR A 118 -5.31 -4.46 -0.64
CA TYR A 118 -4.02 -5.09 -0.81
C TYR A 118 -3.81 -5.40 -2.27
N TRP A 119 -2.97 -4.63 -2.94
CA TRP A 119 -2.80 -4.73 -4.39
C TRP A 119 -1.72 -5.73 -4.74
N HIS A 120 -2.09 -6.76 -5.47
CA HIS A 120 -1.16 -7.68 -6.10
C HIS A 120 -0.85 -7.17 -7.51
N VAL A 121 0.43 -6.82 -7.75
CA VAL A 121 0.85 -6.09 -8.96
C VAL A 121 1.96 -6.80 -9.74
N THR A 122 2.31 -8.03 -9.38
CA THR A 122 3.39 -8.82 -9.97
C THR A 122 2.90 -10.23 -10.29
N ASN A 123 3.12 -10.72 -11.50
CA ASN A 123 2.77 -12.11 -11.88
C ASN A 123 3.88 -13.09 -11.49
N ALA A 124 3.61 -14.40 -11.50
CA ALA A 124 4.62 -15.41 -11.15
C ALA A 124 5.85 -15.38 -12.08
N ALA A 125 5.67 -15.00 -13.35
CA ALA A 125 6.78 -14.78 -14.28
C ALA A 125 7.77 -13.68 -13.83
N GLN A 126 7.33 -12.78 -12.95
CA GLN A 126 8.11 -11.64 -12.45
C GLN A 126 8.58 -11.82 -11.00
N GLY A 127 8.13 -12.88 -10.30
CA GLY A 127 8.49 -13.11 -8.90
C GLY A 127 7.88 -14.38 -8.31
N THR A 128 8.37 -14.79 -7.15
CA THR A 128 7.84 -15.97 -6.45
C THR A 128 6.71 -15.61 -5.48
N TYR A 129 5.71 -16.47 -5.41
CA TYR A 129 4.60 -16.35 -4.46
C TYR A 129 4.95 -17.06 -3.17
N ASN A 130 5.74 -16.40 -2.33
CA ASN A 130 6.12 -16.94 -1.02
C ASN A 130 5.58 -16.04 0.10
N PHE A 131 4.34 -15.56 -0.04
CA PHE A 131 3.66 -14.78 0.98
C PHE A 131 2.99 -15.68 2.01
N PRO A 132 3.04 -15.34 3.32
CA PRO A 132 2.29 -16.06 4.34
C PRO A 132 0.78 -16.04 4.09
N GLU A 133 0.12 -17.18 4.25
CA GLU A 133 -1.35 -17.32 4.12
C GLU A 133 -2.12 -16.35 5.02
N THR A 134 -1.53 -15.99 6.16
CA THR A 134 -2.08 -14.98 7.07
C THR A 134 -2.33 -13.64 6.37
N TYR A 135 -1.75 -13.32 5.21
CA TYR A 135 -2.07 -12.06 4.53
C TYR A 135 -3.51 -12.00 4.01
N PHE A 136 -4.16 -13.16 3.90
CA PHE A 136 -5.48 -13.32 3.30
C PHE A 136 -6.54 -13.73 4.33
N ASP A 137 -6.22 -13.71 5.63
CA ASP A 137 -7.06 -14.26 6.69
C ASP A 137 -8.17 -13.32 7.21
N ASN A 138 -8.12 -12.04 6.87
CA ASN A 138 -9.07 -11.05 7.37
C ASN A 138 -10.18 -10.76 6.33
N PRO A 139 -11.47 -10.99 6.66
CA PRO A 139 -12.59 -10.78 5.75
C PRO A 139 -12.87 -9.31 5.39
N ASP A 140 -12.37 -8.36 6.18
CA ASP A 140 -12.54 -6.93 5.92
C ASP A 140 -11.53 -6.41 4.88
N ASP A 141 -10.44 -7.15 4.66
CA ASP A 141 -9.46 -6.82 3.64
C ASP A 141 -9.97 -7.16 2.24
N THR A 142 -9.50 -6.41 1.24
CA THR A 142 -9.73 -6.70 -0.18
C THR A 142 -8.40 -6.89 -0.88
N LEU A 143 -8.14 -8.12 -1.35
CA LEU A 143 -7.07 -8.41 -2.29
C LEU A 143 -7.49 -7.96 -3.69
N VAL A 144 -6.74 -7.02 -4.26
CA VAL A 144 -6.97 -6.49 -5.60
C VAL A 144 -5.93 -7.07 -6.55
N CYS A 145 -6.38 -7.90 -7.48
CA CYS A 145 -5.57 -8.43 -8.58
C CYS A 145 -5.77 -7.57 -9.82
N ILE A 146 -4.72 -7.37 -10.60
CA ILE A 146 -4.77 -6.47 -11.75
C ILE A 146 -5.25 -7.13 -13.04
N ASN A 147 -5.37 -8.45 -13.05
CA ASN A 147 -5.92 -9.22 -14.15
C ASN A 147 -6.37 -10.61 -13.65
N GLN A 148 -7.14 -11.32 -14.49
CA GLN A 148 -7.61 -12.66 -14.17
C GLN A 148 -6.47 -13.67 -14.04
N TYR A 149 -5.38 -13.48 -14.79
CA TYR A 149 -4.24 -14.38 -14.79
C TYR A 149 -3.61 -14.49 -13.39
N GLN A 150 -3.37 -13.36 -12.71
CA GLN A 150 -2.88 -13.33 -11.34
C GLN A 150 -3.79 -14.01 -10.33
N LEU A 151 -5.10 -13.80 -10.46
CA LEU A 151 -6.08 -14.44 -9.59
C LEU A 151 -5.98 -15.96 -9.72
N ASN A 152 -5.87 -16.46 -10.96
CA ASN A 152 -5.71 -17.88 -11.23
C ASN A 152 -4.37 -18.41 -10.68
N GLU A 153 -3.27 -17.66 -10.82
CA GLU A 153 -1.96 -18.09 -10.30
C GLU A 153 -1.98 -18.17 -8.75
N LEU A 154 -2.61 -17.21 -8.07
CA LEU A 154 -2.76 -17.23 -6.61
C LEU A 154 -3.65 -18.39 -6.14
N ASP A 155 -4.76 -18.64 -6.83
CA ASP A 155 -5.68 -19.75 -6.51
C ASP A 155 -5.01 -21.10 -6.73
N THR A 156 -4.18 -21.23 -7.77
CA THR A 156 -3.39 -22.44 -8.03
C THR A 156 -2.32 -22.66 -6.97
N HIS A 157 -1.68 -21.58 -6.49
CA HIS A 157 -0.57 -21.67 -5.55
C HIS A 157 -1.03 -21.94 -4.11
N TYR A 158 -2.01 -21.20 -3.60
CA TYR A 158 -2.45 -21.28 -2.21
C TYR A 158 -3.70 -22.16 -2.01
N GLY A 159 -4.47 -22.39 -3.07
CA GLY A 159 -5.80 -22.98 -2.96
C GLY A 159 -6.85 -21.97 -2.48
N ASN A 160 -8.06 -22.06 -3.03
CA ASN A 160 -9.13 -21.10 -2.79
C ASN A 160 -9.54 -20.98 -1.30
N ALA A 161 -9.38 -22.04 -0.50
CA ALA A 161 -9.77 -22.08 0.91
C ALA A 161 -8.93 -21.16 1.83
N VAL A 162 -7.75 -20.73 1.37
CA VAL A 162 -6.86 -19.83 2.12
C VAL A 162 -7.40 -18.40 2.13
N PHE A 163 -8.11 -17.98 1.08
CA PHE A 163 -8.56 -16.60 0.92
C PHE A 163 -9.86 -16.34 1.69
N LYS A 164 -9.73 -15.75 2.88
CA LYS A 164 -10.87 -15.26 3.68
C LYS A 164 -11.21 -13.80 3.35
N CYS A 165 -10.23 -13.04 2.87
CA CYS A 165 -10.40 -11.68 2.38
C CYS A 165 -11.25 -11.61 1.11
N LYS A 166 -11.87 -10.45 0.86
CA LYS A 166 -12.56 -10.17 -0.41
C LYS A 166 -11.55 -10.14 -1.55
N ARG A 167 -11.96 -10.55 -2.74
CA ARG A 167 -11.12 -10.47 -3.95
C ARG A 167 -11.78 -9.58 -4.98
N GLY A 168 -11.01 -8.68 -5.57
CA GLY A 168 -11.45 -7.75 -6.61
C GLY A 168 -10.49 -7.75 -7.78
N LEU A 169 -11.03 -7.49 -8.97
CA LEU A 169 -10.24 -7.27 -10.18
C LEU A 169 -10.24 -5.78 -10.51
N PHE A 170 -9.06 -5.23 -10.75
CA PHE A 170 -8.92 -3.84 -11.16
C PHE A 170 -7.74 -3.69 -12.14
N PRO A 171 -7.98 -3.45 -13.43
CA PRO A 171 -6.89 -3.36 -14.41
C PRO A 171 -5.91 -2.23 -14.05
N LEU A 172 -4.61 -2.50 -14.21
CA LEU A 172 -3.60 -1.43 -14.22
C LEU A 172 -3.86 -0.52 -15.43
N PHE A 173 -3.57 0.77 -15.26
CA PHE A 173 -3.63 1.79 -16.33
C PHE A 173 -5.08 2.11 -16.72
N LEU A 174 -5.63 3.13 -16.06
CA LEU A 174 -6.98 3.64 -16.33
C LEU A 174 -7.07 4.49 -17.61
N ASN A 175 -5.92 4.91 -18.14
CA ASN A 175 -5.82 5.70 -19.36
C ASN A 175 -4.68 5.13 -20.21
N ASP A 176 -5.01 4.61 -21.38
CA ASP A 176 -4.07 4.46 -22.49
C ASP A 176 -3.92 5.82 -23.22
#